data_AF-A0A1T2A3T5-F1
#
_entry.id   AF-A0A1T2A3T5-F1
#
_cell.length_a   1.000
_cell.length_b   1.000
_cell.length_c   1.000
_cell.angle_alpha   90.00
_cell.angle_beta   90.00
_cell.angle_gamma   90.00
#
_symmetry.space_group_name_H-M   'P 1'
#
loop_
_entity.id
_entity.type
_entity.pdbx_description
1 polymer ?
#
loop_
_entity_poly.entity_id
_entity_poly.type
_entity_poly.pdbx_seq_one_letter_code
_entity_poly.pdbx_strand_id
1 'polypeptide(L)' 'MRKLTLLLALAPLIAQAASFDRPIPQAQSATAEFWFALAALALVAALAVVARVVARR' A
#
# COMPACT_ATOMS: atom_id res chain seq x y z
N MET A 1 -28.56 36.41 7.69
CA MET A 1 -27.66 35.40 7.09
C MET A 1 -26.17 35.64 7.41
N ARG A 2 -25.61 36.83 7.20
CA ARG A 2 -24.15 37.10 7.38
C ARG A 2 -23.54 36.69 8.73
N LYS A 3 -24.25 36.91 9.85
CA LYS A 3 -23.78 36.51 11.19
C LYS A 3 -23.79 34.99 11.40
N LEU A 4 -24.79 34.31 10.83
CA LEU A 4 -24.92 32.86 10.90
C LEU A 4 -23.81 32.17 10.08
N THR A 5 -23.49 32.73 8.90
CA THR A 5 -22.36 32.28 8.08
C THR A 5 -21.04 32.39 8.82
N LEU A 6 -20.79 33.50 9.53
CA LEU A 6 -19.61 33.69 10.36
C LEU A 6 -19.53 32.68 11.51
N LEU A 7 -20.65 32.42 12.19
CA LEU A 7 -20.71 31.43 13.28
C LEU A 7 -20.43 30.01 12.79
N LEU A 8 -21.01 29.61 11.66
CA LEU A 8 -20.80 28.28 11.08
C LEU A 8 -19.37 28.10 10.55
N ALA A 9 -18.73 29.17 10.06
CA ALA A 9 -17.34 29.14 9.62
C ALA A 9 -16.34 28.93 10.77
N LEU A 10 -16.73 29.24 12.01
CA LEU A 10 -15.89 29.08 13.20
C LEU A 10 -16.07 27.73 13.91
N ALA A 11 -17.07 26.94 13.51
CA ALA A 11 -17.33 25.61 14.06
C ALA A 11 -16.11 24.64 14.03
N PRO A 12 -15.24 24.64 13.00
CA PRO A 12 -14.06 23.76 12.99
C PRO A 12 -13.01 24.13 14.05
N LEU A 13 -13.02 25.37 14.55
CA LEU A 13 -12.01 25.85 15.51
C LEU A 13 -12.15 25.21 16.90
N ILE A 14 -13.35 24.71 17.22
CA ILE A 14 -13.69 23.97 18.44
C ILE A 14 -13.81 22.46 18.20
N ALA A 15 -13.70 22.02 16.94
CA ALA A 15 -13.73 20.60 16.60
C ALA A 15 -12.37 19.97 16.94
N GLN A 16 -12.29 19.36 18.13
CA GLN A 16 -11.16 18.55 18.55
C GLN A 16 -11.25 17.19 17.83
N ALA A 17 -10.67 17.09 16.63
CA ALA A 17 -10.53 15.81 15.96
C ALA A 17 -9.55 14.94 16.77
N ALA A 18 -9.88 13.66 16.96
CA ALA A 18 -8.92 12.70 17.49
C ALA A 18 -7.66 12.72 16.60
N SER A 19 -6.48 12.64 17.22
CA SER A 19 -5.24 12.53 16.47
C SER A 19 -5.30 11.28 15.60
N PHE A 20 -5.08 11.44 14.30
CA PHE A 20 -4.99 10.31 13.38
C PHE A 20 -3.80 9.45 13.79
N ASP A 21 -4.07 8.25 14.29
CA ASP A 21 -3.01 7.27 14.50
C ASP A 21 -2.77 6.53 13.18
N ARG A 22 -1.55 6.63 12.68
CA ARG A 22 -1.20 5.99 11.42
C ARG A 22 -1.09 4.48 11.67
N PRO A 23 -1.81 3.63 10.93
CA PRO A 23 -1.57 2.20 11.03
C PRO A 23 -0.12 1.93 10.60
N ILE A 24 0.68 1.42 11.54
CA ILE A 24 2.06 1.04 11.27
C ILE A 24 2.02 -0.28 10.49
N PRO A 25 2.69 -0.37 9.33
CA PRO A 25 2.78 -1.63 8.61
C PRO A 25 3.35 -2.72 9.52
N GLN A 26 2.63 -3.83 9.63
CA GLN A 26 3.13 -5.01 10.32
C GLN A 26 4.35 -5.54 9.55
N ALA A 27 5.35 -6.04 10.28
CA ALA A 27 6.45 -6.75 9.67
C ALA A 27 5.90 -7.92 8.83
N GLN A 28 6.50 -8.15 7.66
CA GLN A 28 6.13 -9.28 6.83
C GLN A 28 6.41 -10.59 7.58
N SER A 29 5.50 -11.56 7.51
CA SER A 29 5.73 -12.85 8.17
C SER A 29 6.85 -13.62 7.47
N ALA A 30 7.64 -14.38 8.23
CA ALA A 30 8.68 -15.25 7.68
C ALA A 30 8.13 -16.23 6.62
N THR A 31 6.88 -16.69 6.80
CA THR A 31 6.19 -17.53 5.80
C THR A 31 5.92 -16.77 4.50
N ALA A 32 5.49 -15.51 4.57
CA ALA A 32 5.23 -14.69 3.39
C ALA A 32 6.54 -14.38 2.64
N GLU A 33 7.62 -14.06 3.37
CA GLU A 33 8.95 -13.86 2.78
C GLU A 33 9.45 -15.12 2.04
N PHE A 34 9.28 -16.30 2.64
CA PHE A 34 9.66 -17.57 2.02
C PHE A 34 8.91 -17.81 0.71
N TRP A 35 7.58 -17.68 0.72
CA TRP A 35 6.75 -17.91 -0.47
C TRP A 35 7.00 -16.88 -1.57
N PHE A 36 7.24 -15.62 -1.19
CA PHE A 36 7.63 -14.57 -2.13
C PHE A 36 8.94 -14.91 -2.83
N ALA A 37 9.97 -15.31 -2.08
CA ALA A 37 11.26 -15.69 -2.65
C ALA A 37 11.14 -16.88 -3.61
N LEU A 38 10.40 -17.92 -3.22
CA LEU A 38 10.16 -19.08 -4.06
C LEU A 38 9.43 -18.71 -5.36
N ALA A 39 8.38 -17.89 -5.27
CA ALA A 39 7.61 -17.42 -6.42
C ALA A 39 8.47 -16.56 -7.37
N ALA A 40 9.32 -15.68 -6.83
CA ALA A 40 10.23 -14.86 -7.60
C ALA A 40 11.25 -15.70 -8.38
N LEU A 41 11.84 -16.71 -7.74
CA LEU A 41 12.75 -17.64 -8.40
C LEU A 41 12.06 -18.44 -9.52
N ALA A 42 10.83 -18.92 -9.25
CA ALA A 42 10.04 -19.63 -10.25
C ALA A 42 9.71 -18.74 -11.47
N LEU A 43 9.38 -17.46 -11.24
CA LEU A 43 9.13 -16.50 -12.31
C LEU A 43 10.37 -16.29 -13.19
N VAL A 44 11.54 -16.06 -12.57
CA VAL A 44 12.80 -15.89 -13.32
C VAL A 44 13.12 -17.14 -14.14
N ALA A 45 12.94 -18.33 -13.56
CA ALA A 45 13.13 -19.59 -14.28
C ALA A 45 12.19 -19.72 -15.48
N ALA A 46 10.91 -19.36 -15.32
CA ALA A 46 9.93 -19.38 -16.41
C ALA A 46 10.33 -18.43 -17.55
N LEU A 47 10.77 -17.21 -17.22
CA LEU A 47 11.26 -16.23 -18.20
C LEU A 47 12.50 -16.76 -18.95
N ALA A 48 13.45 -17.38 -18.24
CA ALA A 48 14.63 -17.97 -18.86
C ALA A 48 14.29 -19.11 -19.83
N VAL A 49 13.32 -19.97 -19.46
CA VAL A 49 12.83 -21.03 -20.33
C VAL A 49 12.19 -20.44 -21.58
N VAL A 50 11.31 -19.45 -21.43
CA VAL A 50 10.66 -18.78 -22.57
C VAL A 50 11.70 -18.13 -23.49
N ALA A 51 12.65 -17.37 -22.93
CA ALA A 51 13.71 -16.74 -23.69
C ALA A 51 14.52 -17.77 -24.50
N ARG A 52 14.85 -18.91 -23.89
CA ARG A 52 15.56 -20.01 -24.57
C ARG A 52 14.74 -20.64 -25.68
N VAL A 53 13.44 -20.83 -25.49
CA VAL A 53 12.54 -21.40 -26.51
C VAL A 53 12.39 -20.46 -27.70
N VAL A 54 12.24 -19.16 -27.44
CA VAL A 54 12.11 -18.14 -28.49
C VAL A 54 13.42 -17.96 -29.25
N ALA A 55 14.57 -17.90 -28.57
CA ALA A 55 15.88 -17.71 -29.22
C ALA A 55 16.32 -18.88 -30.11
N ARG A 56 15.61 -20.02 -30.06
CA ARG A 56 15.85 -21.21 -30.89
C ARG A 56 14.94 -21.29 -32.11
N ARG A 57 13.97 -20.38 -32.24
CA ARG A 57 13.21 -20.16 -33.47
C ARG A 57 13.96 -19.16 -34.35
#